data_AF-B7R4X8-F1
#
_entry.id   AF-B7R4X8-F1
#
_cell.length_a   1.000
_cell.length_b   1.000
_cell.length_c   1.000
_cell.angle_alpha   90.00
_cell.angle_beta   90.00
_cell.angle_gamma   90.00
#
_symmetry.space_group_name_H-M   'P 1'
#
loop_
_entity.id
_entity.type
_entity.pdbx_description
1 polymer ?
#
loop_
_entity_poly.entity_id
_entity_poly.type
_entity_poly.pdbx_seq_one_letter_code
_entity_poly.pdbx_strand_id
1 'polypeptide(L)'
;MRIFRVPREPGAGGTIILAMIGGLLLSGADLRGWLIGLAVALVTFFTFDYAFDSYRAWKLRDMAVALGLNGLAYLLPAFYWGTVDELVVPLAIVGVIFALHFAFSRAKGWKDPVTYALGNLLPAVPALFAPAVAGKPFTDKVLVFWFLLAYYEAIGAAYVETKLAFRKFPRKYPLIAWIPAFIVVLYNPYLAIALIEPTIRLVRNLKDATYVAKIEDIKKLGWSVFRSVMLLYLLTLAILYLT
;
A
#
# COMPACT_ATOMS: atom_id res chain seq x y z
N MET A 1 -13.49 4.65 21.00
CA MET A 1 -13.62 4.44 19.54
C MET A 1 -13.92 2.96 19.31
N ARG A 2 -14.70 2.59 18.29
CA ARG A 2 -14.90 1.17 17.95
C ARG A 2 -13.62 0.62 17.30
N ILE A 3 -13.18 -0.56 17.75
CA ILE A 3 -11.96 -1.22 17.26
C ILE A 3 -12.17 -1.79 15.85
N PHE A 4 -13.29 -2.48 15.65
CA PHE A 4 -13.70 -3.01 14.36
C PHE A 4 -14.68 -2.06 13.68
N ARG A 5 -14.33 -1.56 12.49
CA ARG A 5 -15.22 -0.80 11.62
C ARG A 5 -14.76 -0.87 10.16
N VAL A 6 -15.68 -0.70 9.23
CA VAL A 6 -15.35 -0.54 7.81
C VAL A 6 -14.44 0.70 7.64
N PRO A 7 -13.34 0.63 6.87
CA PRO A 7 -12.49 1.77 6.58
C PRO A 7 -13.29 2.95 6.06
N ARG A 8 -12.97 4.15 6.56
CA ARG A 8 -13.57 5.40 6.07
C ARG A 8 -13.13 5.73 4.64
N GLU A 9 -11.93 5.27 4.27
CA GLU A 9 -11.36 5.43 2.94
C GLU A 9 -11.49 4.10 2.17
N PRO A 10 -12.45 3.99 1.23
CA PRO A 10 -12.66 2.76 0.47
C PRO A 10 -11.42 2.33 -0.32
N GLY A 11 -10.57 3.29 -0.72
CA GLY A 11 -9.29 3.03 -1.38
C GLY A 11 -8.37 2.16 -0.52
N ALA A 12 -8.08 2.60 0.72
CA ALA A 12 -7.26 1.83 1.66
C ALA A 12 -7.81 0.43 1.92
N GLY A 13 -9.13 0.30 2.08
CA GLY A 13 -9.79 -1.00 2.23
C GLY A 13 -9.60 -1.91 1.00
N GLY A 14 -9.77 -1.36 -0.20
CA GLY A 14 -9.53 -2.08 -1.45
C GLY A 14 -8.08 -2.54 -1.61
N THR A 15 -7.12 -1.66 -1.31
CA THR A 15 -5.68 -1.97 -1.39
C THR A 15 -5.29 -3.08 -0.41
N ILE A 16 -5.83 -3.11 0.81
CA ILE A 16 -5.59 -4.19 1.79
C ILE A 16 -5.98 -5.56 1.23
N ILE A 17 -7.19 -5.66 0.65
CA ILE A 17 -7.71 -6.91 0.10
C ILE A 17 -6.91 -7.31 -1.15
N LEU A 18 -6.70 -6.38 -2.08
CA LEU A 18 -5.96 -6.63 -3.32
C LEU A 18 -4.49 -7.02 -3.04
N ALA A 19 -3.84 -6.34 -2.11
CA ALA A 19 -2.46 -6.66 -1.72
C ALA A 19 -2.35 -8.09 -1.18
N MET A 20 -3.27 -8.51 -0.30
CA MET A 20 -3.30 -9.89 0.18
C MET A 20 -3.54 -10.87 -0.97
N ILE A 21 -4.53 -10.62 -1.84
CA ILE A 21 -4.83 -11.50 -3.00
C ILE A 21 -3.59 -11.67 -3.89
N GLY A 22 -2.94 -10.56 -4.27
CA GLY A 22 -1.75 -10.61 -5.12
C GLY A 22 -0.58 -11.32 -4.45
N GLY A 23 -0.36 -11.07 -3.16
CA GLY A 23 0.67 -11.77 -2.37
C GLY A 23 0.41 -13.28 -2.29
N LEU A 24 -0.83 -13.70 -2.03
CA LEU A 24 -1.22 -15.12 -1.96
C LEU A 24 -1.06 -15.84 -3.31
N LEU A 25 -1.46 -15.17 -4.40
CA LEU A 25 -1.28 -15.70 -5.76
C LEU A 25 0.19 -15.93 -6.08
N LEU A 26 1.04 -14.93 -5.86
CA LEU A 26 2.47 -15.03 -6.14
C LEU A 26 3.19 -16.02 -5.22
N SER A 27 2.66 -16.26 -4.02
CA SER A 27 3.17 -17.27 -3.09
C SER A 27 2.74 -18.70 -3.45
N GLY A 28 1.80 -18.88 -4.39
CA GLY A 28 1.22 -20.18 -4.70
C GLY A 28 0.42 -20.77 -3.54
N ALA A 29 -0.36 -19.93 -2.85
CA ALA A 29 -1.19 -20.34 -1.72
C ALA A 29 -2.20 -21.44 -2.12
N ASP A 30 -2.33 -22.45 -1.28
CA ASP A 30 -3.38 -23.46 -1.40
C ASP A 30 -4.70 -22.93 -0.79
N LEU A 31 -5.77 -23.73 -0.85
CA LEU A 31 -7.08 -23.32 -0.32
C LEU A 31 -7.02 -22.91 1.16
N ARG A 32 -6.19 -23.57 1.98
CA ARG A 32 -6.04 -23.24 3.40
C ARG A 32 -5.35 -21.88 3.56
N GLY A 33 -4.26 -21.65 2.83
CA GLY A 33 -3.59 -20.35 2.78
C GLY A 33 -4.53 -19.23 2.34
N TRP A 34 -5.41 -19.48 1.36
CA TRP A 34 -6.45 -18.53 0.94
C TRP A 34 -7.45 -18.19 2.05
N LEU A 35 -7.96 -19.19 2.77
CA LEU A 35 -8.92 -18.98 3.85
C LEU A 35 -8.31 -18.21 5.02
N ILE A 36 -7.10 -18.59 5.44
CA ILE A 36 -6.38 -17.88 6.50
C ILE A 36 -6.04 -16.46 6.03
N GLY A 37 -5.50 -16.31 4.82
CA GLY A 37 -5.19 -15.01 4.23
C GLY A 37 -6.38 -14.07 4.17
N LEU A 38 -7.57 -14.57 3.79
CA LEU A 38 -8.80 -13.79 3.82
C LEU A 38 -9.17 -13.37 5.25
N ALA A 39 -9.09 -14.29 6.22
CA ALA A 39 -9.37 -13.97 7.62
C ALA A 39 -8.44 -12.87 8.15
N VAL A 40 -7.14 -12.98 7.85
CA VAL A 40 -6.13 -11.96 8.21
C VAL A 40 -6.43 -10.63 7.52
N ALA A 41 -6.72 -10.63 6.22
CA ALA A 41 -7.06 -9.42 5.48
C ALA A 41 -8.32 -8.74 6.04
N LEU A 42 -9.33 -9.50 6.47
CA LEU A 42 -10.53 -8.97 7.11
C LEU A 42 -10.22 -8.34 8.47
N VAL A 43 -9.38 -8.98 9.30
CA VAL A 43 -8.95 -8.39 10.58
C VAL A 43 -8.22 -7.07 10.33
N THR A 44 -7.28 -7.04 9.39
CA THR A 44 -6.55 -5.82 9.02
C THR A 44 -7.50 -4.77 8.46
N PHE A 45 -8.41 -5.13 7.56
CA PHE A 45 -9.42 -4.25 6.99
C PHE A 45 -10.28 -3.59 8.07
N PHE A 46 -10.82 -4.35 9.02
CA PHE A 46 -11.70 -3.82 10.04
C PHE A 46 -10.98 -3.06 11.15
N THR A 47 -9.67 -3.27 11.34
CA THR A 47 -8.89 -2.61 12.40
C THR A 47 -7.98 -1.49 11.89
N PHE A 48 -7.77 -1.37 10.58
CA PHE A 48 -6.90 -0.37 9.94
C PHE A 48 -7.19 1.05 10.43
N ASP A 49 -8.45 1.42 10.35
CA ASP A 49 -8.94 2.75 10.68
C ASP A 49 -8.74 3.09 12.18
N TYR A 50 -8.87 2.09 13.06
CA TYR A 50 -8.58 2.22 14.48
C TYR A 50 -7.07 2.33 14.74
N ALA A 51 -6.26 1.52 14.06
CA ALA A 51 -4.80 1.59 14.15
C ALA A 51 -4.27 2.96 13.71
N PHE A 52 -4.74 3.44 12.56
CA PHE A 52 -4.33 4.71 11.97
C PHE A 52 -4.76 5.91 12.84
N ASP A 53 -6.01 5.94 13.31
CA ASP A 53 -6.49 7.02 14.18
C ASP A 53 -5.76 7.01 15.55
N SER A 54 -5.48 5.84 16.11
CA SER A 54 -4.76 5.71 17.39
C SER A 54 -3.33 6.21 17.29
N TYR A 55 -2.67 5.86 16.18
CA TYR A 55 -1.34 6.33 15.82
C TYR A 55 -1.34 7.86 15.62
N ARG A 56 -2.34 8.41 14.91
CA ARG A 56 -2.50 9.85 14.70
C ARG A 56 -2.76 10.64 15.98
N ALA A 57 -3.58 10.09 16.87
CA ALA A 57 -3.98 10.72 18.12
C ALA A 57 -3.01 10.47 19.28
N TRP A 58 -1.90 9.77 19.05
CA TRP A 58 -0.90 9.43 20.07
C TRP A 58 -1.46 8.66 21.26
N LYS A 59 -2.46 7.83 21.02
CA LYS A 59 -3.08 7.02 22.06
C LYS A 59 -2.28 5.73 22.22
N LEU A 60 -1.19 5.80 22.99
CA LEU A 60 -0.23 4.69 23.15
C LEU A 60 -0.90 3.35 23.53
N ARG A 61 -1.91 3.38 24.41
CA ARG A 61 -2.70 2.19 24.76
C ARG A 61 -3.46 1.63 23.56
N ASP A 62 -4.17 2.48 22.84
CA ASP A 62 -4.97 2.08 21.68
C ASP A 62 -4.07 1.61 20.53
N MET A 63 -2.91 2.24 20.36
CA MET A 63 -1.85 1.81 19.43
C MET A 63 -1.33 0.42 19.77
N ALA A 64 -1.01 0.14 21.04
CA ALA A 64 -0.55 -1.17 21.47
C ALA A 64 -1.62 -2.25 21.22
N VAL A 65 -2.90 -1.94 21.48
CA VAL A 65 -4.01 -2.84 21.16
C VAL A 65 -4.11 -3.07 19.65
N ALA A 66 -4.04 -2.02 18.84
CA ALA A 66 -4.15 -2.14 17.39
C ALA A 66 -2.99 -2.93 16.77
N LEU A 67 -1.76 -2.64 17.19
CA LEU A 67 -0.55 -3.35 16.79
C LEU A 67 -0.57 -4.81 17.27
N GLY A 68 -1.06 -5.06 18.49
CA GLY A 68 -1.22 -6.42 19.01
C GLY A 68 -2.23 -7.23 18.19
N LEU A 69 -3.40 -6.67 17.89
CA LEU A 69 -4.43 -7.35 17.08
C LEU A 69 -3.93 -7.65 15.65
N ASN A 70 -3.35 -6.65 14.97
CA ASN A 70 -2.83 -6.85 13.62
C ASN A 70 -1.61 -7.78 13.63
N GLY A 71 -0.67 -7.57 14.55
CA GLY A 71 0.53 -8.37 14.70
C GLY A 71 0.21 -9.84 14.96
N LEU A 72 -0.72 -10.14 15.87
CA LEU A 72 -1.17 -11.50 16.13
C LEU A 72 -1.87 -12.12 14.92
N ALA A 73 -2.63 -11.34 14.13
CA ALA A 73 -3.27 -11.85 12.93
C ALA A 73 -2.24 -12.38 11.91
N TYR A 74 -1.06 -11.77 11.79
CA TYR A 74 0.01 -12.25 10.92
C TYR A 74 0.91 -13.30 11.59
N LEU A 75 1.15 -13.18 12.89
CA LEU A 75 2.08 -14.02 13.63
C LEU A 75 1.51 -15.42 13.94
N LEU A 76 0.21 -15.53 14.25
CA LEU A 76 -0.43 -16.81 14.56
C LEU A 76 -0.37 -17.80 13.38
N PRO A 77 -0.70 -17.40 12.13
CA PRO A 77 -0.49 -18.25 10.97
C PRO A 77 0.97 -18.66 10.78
N ALA A 78 1.93 -17.75 10.97
CA ALA A 78 3.33 -18.06 10.80
C ALA A 78 3.81 -19.12 11.81
N PHE A 79 3.36 -19.04 13.07
CA PHE A 79 3.62 -20.11 14.05
C PHE A 79 2.95 -21.42 13.67
N TYR A 80 1.69 -21.38 13.21
CA TYR A 80 0.96 -22.57 12.79
C TYR A 80 1.68 -23.33 11.65
N TRP A 81 2.24 -22.60 10.69
CA TRP A 81 2.97 -23.17 9.55
C TRP A 81 4.46 -23.42 9.80
N GLY A 82 5.03 -22.89 10.90
CA GLY A 82 6.47 -22.92 11.13
C GLY A 82 7.28 -21.98 10.23
N THR A 83 6.65 -20.91 9.72
CA THR A 83 7.23 -19.93 8.77
C THR A 83 7.59 -18.60 9.43
N VAL A 84 7.97 -18.61 10.72
CA VAL A 84 8.28 -17.38 11.48
C VAL A 84 9.44 -16.60 10.86
N ASP A 85 10.44 -17.28 10.29
CA ASP A 85 11.58 -16.64 9.63
C ASP A 85 11.17 -15.83 8.40
N GLU A 86 10.07 -16.20 7.73
CA GLU A 86 9.52 -15.48 6.59
C GLU A 86 8.93 -14.11 6.97
N LEU A 87 8.78 -13.84 8.28
CA LEU A 87 8.34 -12.53 8.79
C LEU A 87 9.47 -11.51 8.92
N VAL A 88 10.74 -11.92 8.83
CA VAL A 88 11.88 -11.02 9.07
C VAL A 88 11.88 -9.84 8.08
N VAL A 89 11.79 -10.11 6.78
CA VAL A 89 11.77 -9.07 5.75
C VAL A 89 10.51 -8.20 5.85
N PRO A 90 9.28 -8.74 5.92
CA PRO A 90 8.07 -7.95 6.14
C PRO A 90 8.14 -7.04 7.38
N LEU A 91 8.58 -7.57 8.52
CA LEU A 91 8.67 -6.80 9.76
C LEU A 91 9.72 -5.69 9.68
N ALA A 92 10.87 -5.95 9.04
CA ALA A 92 11.90 -4.92 8.83
C ALA A 92 11.35 -3.77 7.97
N ILE A 93 10.68 -4.08 6.86
CA ILE A 93 10.07 -3.07 5.98
C ILE A 93 9.01 -2.26 6.72
N VAL A 94 8.10 -2.93 7.43
CA VAL A 94 7.08 -2.27 8.26
C VAL A 94 7.73 -1.38 9.31
N GLY A 95 8.75 -1.87 10.01
CA GLY A 95 9.51 -1.10 11.00
C GLY A 95 10.09 0.18 10.42
N VAL A 96 10.73 0.10 9.24
CA VAL A 96 11.28 1.27 8.54
C VAL A 96 10.18 2.25 8.13
N ILE A 97 9.08 1.77 7.54
CA ILE A 97 7.97 2.64 7.13
C ILE A 97 7.36 3.36 8.33
N PHE A 98 7.10 2.64 9.43
CA PHE A 98 6.57 3.24 10.65
C PHE A 98 7.54 4.24 11.26
N ALA A 99 8.84 3.94 11.30
CA ALA A 99 9.86 4.85 11.82
C ALA A 99 9.97 6.13 10.98
N LEU A 100 9.96 6.02 9.65
CA LEU A 100 9.95 7.16 8.74
C LEU A 100 8.67 7.98 8.89
N HIS A 101 7.52 7.32 8.85
CA HIS A 101 6.24 7.99 9.01
C HIS A 101 6.15 8.72 10.36
N PHE A 102 6.70 8.13 11.43
CA PHE A 102 6.82 8.74 12.76
C PHE A 102 7.72 9.98 12.74
N ALA A 103 8.93 9.87 12.20
CA ALA A 103 9.89 10.97 12.14
C ALA A 103 9.33 12.16 11.34
N PHE A 104 8.75 11.90 10.17
CA PHE A 104 8.14 12.94 9.33
C PHE A 104 6.90 13.57 9.95
N SER A 105 6.07 12.75 10.59
CA SER A 105 4.90 13.22 11.33
C SER A 105 5.29 14.17 12.48
N ARG A 106 6.38 13.88 13.19
CA ARG A 106 6.91 14.76 14.24
C ARG A 106 7.55 16.04 13.71
N ALA A 107 8.28 15.96 12.60
CA ALA A 107 9.01 17.10 12.06
C ALA A 107 8.13 18.06 11.24
N LYS A 108 7.18 17.54 10.45
CA LYS A 108 6.39 18.32 9.47
C LYS A 108 4.88 18.30 9.72
N GLY A 109 4.42 17.40 10.59
CA GLY A 109 3.01 17.19 10.85
C GLY A 109 2.34 16.21 9.90
N TRP A 110 1.18 15.70 10.33
CA TRP A 110 0.38 14.68 9.62
C TRP A 110 -0.25 15.14 8.31
N LYS A 111 -0.49 16.45 8.18
CA LYS A 111 -1.09 17.05 6.99
C LYS A 111 -0.04 17.34 5.91
N ASP A 112 1.24 17.15 6.21
CA ASP A 112 2.31 17.29 5.23
C ASP A 112 2.15 16.21 4.15
N PRO A 113 2.22 16.58 2.85
CA PRO A 113 2.03 15.63 1.76
C PRO A 113 3.01 14.45 1.78
N VAL A 114 4.24 14.63 2.28
CA VAL A 114 5.22 13.54 2.38
C VAL A 114 4.79 12.56 3.47
N THR A 115 4.38 13.07 4.64
CA THR A 115 3.84 12.24 5.72
C THR A 115 2.60 11.48 5.25
N TYR A 116 1.70 12.14 4.51
CA TYR A 116 0.50 11.52 3.95
C TYR A 116 0.84 10.43 2.92
N ALA A 117 1.78 10.68 2.01
CA ALA A 117 2.23 9.69 1.04
C ALA A 117 2.84 8.44 1.71
N LEU A 118 3.65 8.62 2.76
CA LEU A 118 4.20 7.50 3.54
C LEU A 118 3.10 6.67 4.22
N GLY A 119 2.05 7.32 4.73
CA GLY A 119 0.90 6.62 5.33
C GLY A 119 0.16 5.73 4.33
N ASN A 120 0.12 6.13 3.05
CA ASN A 120 -0.51 5.36 1.97
C ASN A 120 0.27 4.12 1.53
N LEU A 121 1.46 3.88 2.07
CA LEU A 121 2.18 2.61 1.88
C LEU A 121 1.60 1.49 2.75
N LEU A 122 1.02 1.84 3.90
CA LEU A 122 0.55 0.89 4.91
C LEU A 122 -0.57 -0.04 4.42
N PRO A 123 -1.56 0.42 3.63
CA PRO A 123 -2.60 -0.46 3.08
C PRO A 123 -2.08 -1.60 2.21
N ALA A 124 -0.89 -1.46 1.59
CA ALA A 124 -0.31 -2.48 0.73
C ALA A 124 0.52 -3.53 1.51
N VAL A 125 0.88 -3.27 2.77
CA VAL A 125 1.68 -4.17 3.63
C VAL A 125 1.17 -5.63 3.67
N PRO A 126 -0.15 -5.93 3.65
CA PRO A 126 -0.63 -7.31 3.67
C PRO A 126 -0.01 -8.23 2.61
N ALA A 127 0.40 -7.70 1.45
CA ALA A 127 1.09 -8.48 0.42
C ALA A 127 2.38 -9.14 0.93
N LEU A 128 3.17 -8.43 1.74
CA LEU A 128 4.45 -8.92 2.26
C LEU A 128 4.30 -10.09 3.22
N PHE A 129 3.19 -10.13 3.96
CA PHE A 129 2.93 -11.18 4.94
C PHE A 129 2.20 -12.40 4.34
N ALA A 130 1.70 -12.28 3.11
CA ALA A 130 0.97 -13.35 2.44
C ALA A 130 1.74 -14.69 2.36
N PRO A 131 3.07 -14.73 2.10
CA PRO A 131 3.82 -15.98 2.11
C PRO A 131 3.77 -16.69 3.48
N ALA A 132 4.07 -15.97 4.56
CA ALA A 132 4.05 -16.53 5.91
C ALA A 132 2.66 -17.04 6.30
N VAL A 133 1.61 -16.29 5.94
CA VAL A 133 0.21 -16.66 6.17
C VAL A 133 -0.21 -17.90 5.37
N ALA A 134 0.36 -18.09 4.18
CA ALA A 134 0.09 -19.23 3.32
C ALA A 134 0.99 -20.46 3.60
N GLY A 135 1.91 -20.38 4.57
CA GLY A 135 2.89 -21.44 4.82
C GLY A 135 3.87 -21.61 3.66
N LYS A 136 4.22 -20.51 2.98
CA LYS A 136 5.08 -20.47 1.80
C LYS A 136 6.31 -19.62 2.06
N PRO A 137 7.44 -19.92 1.41
CA PRO A 137 8.65 -19.10 1.51
C PRO A 137 8.40 -17.71 0.92
N PHE A 138 9.02 -16.69 1.52
CA PHE A 138 9.04 -15.34 0.99
C PHE A 138 9.84 -15.31 -0.32
N THR A 139 9.36 -14.54 -1.30
CA THR A 139 9.99 -14.46 -2.62
C THR A 139 10.17 -13.01 -3.06
N ASP A 140 11.19 -12.77 -3.89
CA ASP A 140 11.44 -11.46 -4.48
C ASP A 140 10.25 -10.98 -5.33
N LYS A 141 9.48 -11.90 -5.92
CA LYS A 141 8.25 -11.58 -6.66
C LYS A 141 7.24 -10.84 -5.79
N VAL A 142 7.03 -11.32 -4.56
CA VAL A 142 6.13 -10.68 -3.60
C VAL A 142 6.65 -9.31 -3.17
N LEU A 143 7.97 -9.19 -2.96
CA LEU A 143 8.60 -7.91 -2.64
C LEU A 143 8.46 -6.87 -3.75
N VAL A 144 8.74 -7.26 -5.00
CA VAL A 144 8.63 -6.38 -6.18
C VAL A 144 7.17 -5.98 -6.43
N PHE A 145 6.25 -6.93 -6.30
CA PHE A 145 4.82 -6.66 -6.38
C PHE A 145 4.36 -5.64 -5.33
N TRP A 146 4.72 -5.88 -4.06
CA TRP A 146 4.42 -4.95 -2.97
C TRP A 146 5.03 -3.58 -3.24
N PHE A 147 6.30 -3.53 -3.64
CA PHE A 147 7.00 -2.28 -3.89
C PHE A 147 6.27 -1.44 -4.94
N LEU A 148 5.93 -2.01 -6.10
CA LEU A 148 5.23 -1.27 -7.15
C LEU A 148 3.84 -0.82 -6.73
N LEU A 149 3.08 -1.69 -6.08
CA LEU A 149 1.72 -1.36 -5.61
C LEU A 149 1.76 -0.26 -4.56
N ALA A 150 2.53 -0.45 -3.48
CA ALA A 150 2.63 0.50 -2.38
C ALA A 150 3.18 1.84 -2.87
N TYR A 151 4.27 1.80 -3.62
CA TYR A 151 4.92 3.02 -4.10
C TYR A 151 4.00 3.80 -5.03
N TYR A 152 3.28 3.13 -5.93
CA TYR A 152 2.35 3.83 -6.81
C TYR A 152 1.12 4.39 -6.08
N GLU A 153 0.61 3.72 -5.05
CA GLU A 153 -0.45 4.29 -4.19
C GLU A 153 0.00 5.59 -3.51
N ALA A 154 1.22 5.61 -2.95
CA ALA A 154 1.80 6.81 -2.35
C ALA A 154 1.98 7.95 -3.37
N ILE A 155 2.46 7.64 -4.58
CA ILE A 155 2.62 8.62 -5.66
C ILE A 155 1.27 9.08 -6.22
N GLY A 156 0.29 8.18 -6.32
CA GLY A 156 -1.08 8.48 -6.74
C GLY A 156 -1.76 9.46 -5.80
N ALA A 157 -1.58 9.26 -4.49
CA ALA A 157 -2.01 10.20 -3.46
C ALA A 157 -1.35 11.58 -3.63
N ALA A 158 -0.03 11.62 -3.83
CA ALA A 158 0.70 12.87 -4.09
C ALA A 158 0.24 13.56 -5.39
N TYR A 159 -0.08 12.80 -6.43
CA TYR A 159 -0.66 13.30 -7.68
C TYR A 159 -2.03 13.96 -7.44
N VAL A 160 -2.92 13.32 -6.67
CA VAL A 160 -4.22 13.91 -6.32
C VAL A 160 -4.04 15.24 -5.60
N GLU A 161 -3.10 15.32 -4.65
CA GLU A 161 -2.79 16.57 -3.94
C GLU A 161 -2.34 17.71 -4.88
N THR A 162 -1.73 17.42 -6.04
CA THR A 162 -1.39 18.46 -7.04
C THR A 162 -2.60 19.00 -7.82
N LYS A 163 -3.71 18.25 -7.84
CA LYS A 163 -4.92 18.58 -8.61
C LYS A 163 -5.99 19.29 -7.79
N LEU A 164 -5.92 19.23 -6.46
CA LEU A 164 -6.90 19.89 -5.59
C LEU A 164 -6.65 21.41 -5.56
N ALA A 165 -7.66 22.21 -5.92
CA ALA A 165 -7.55 23.67 -6.03
C ALA A 165 -7.14 24.37 -4.72
N PHE A 166 -7.44 23.75 -3.58
CA PHE A 166 -7.19 24.28 -2.23
C PHE A 166 -5.84 23.79 -1.64
N ARG A 167 -5.05 23.02 -2.39
CA ARG A 167 -3.75 22.50 -1.97
C ARG A 167 -2.66 23.09 -2.87
N LYS A 168 -1.54 23.51 -2.27
CA LYS A 168 -0.36 23.99 -3.01
C LYS A 168 0.72 22.93 -2.95
N PHE A 169 0.64 21.91 -3.81
CA PHE A 169 1.67 20.87 -3.91
C PHE A 169 2.43 20.95 -5.24
N PRO A 170 3.78 20.88 -5.25
CA PRO A 170 4.56 21.01 -6.49
C PRO A 170 4.26 19.87 -7.48
N ARG A 171 3.81 20.22 -8.69
CA ARG A 171 3.46 19.25 -9.75
C ARG A 171 4.58 18.33 -10.18
N LYS A 172 5.84 18.77 -10.03
CA LYS A 172 7.03 17.99 -10.35
C LYS A 172 7.31 16.86 -9.37
N TYR A 173 6.81 16.97 -8.13
CA TYR A 173 7.17 16.05 -7.07
C TYR A 173 6.71 14.61 -7.34
N PRO A 174 5.45 14.34 -7.71
CA PRO A 174 5.01 12.98 -8.02
C PRO A 174 5.85 12.29 -9.10
N LEU A 175 6.26 13.01 -10.15
CA LEU A 175 7.12 12.44 -11.19
C LEU A 175 8.53 12.16 -10.69
N ILE A 176 9.18 13.12 -10.00
CA ILE A 176 10.54 12.94 -9.48
C ILE A 176 10.59 11.76 -8.50
N ALA A 177 9.60 11.68 -7.62
CA ALA A 177 9.47 10.58 -6.68
C ALA A 177 9.05 9.26 -7.35
N TRP A 178 8.55 9.26 -8.59
CA TRP A 178 8.25 8.03 -9.32
C TRP A 178 9.47 7.41 -10.02
N ILE A 179 10.47 8.22 -10.41
CA ILE A 179 11.64 7.75 -11.16
C ILE A 179 12.31 6.51 -10.54
N PRO A 180 12.51 6.42 -9.21
CA PRO A 180 13.11 5.24 -8.59
C PRO A 180 12.35 3.93 -8.85
N ALA A 181 11.06 3.97 -9.20
CA ALA A 181 10.27 2.78 -9.51
C ALA A 181 10.84 1.99 -10.70
N PHE A 182 11.60 2.62 -11.60
CA PHE A 182 12.21 1.96 -12.76
C PHE A 182 13.30 0.94 -12.38
N ILE A 183 13.78 0.94 -11.13
CA ILE A 183 14.77 -0.05 -10.67
C ILE A 183 14.25 -1.49 -10.80
N VAL A 184 12.94 -1.70 -10.77
CA VAL A 184 12.33 -3.04 -10.93
C VAL A 184 12.59 -3.65 -12.31
N VAL A 185 12.92 -2.84 -13.31
CA VAL A 185 13.24 -3.32 -14.66
C VAL A 185 14.55 -4.13 -14.64
N LEU A 186 15.44 -3.86 -13.68
CA LEU A 186 16.64 -4.67 -13.45
C LEU A 186 16.32 -6.07 -12.93
N TYR A 187 15.19 -6.23 -12.22
CA TYR A 187 14.70 -7.52 -11.75
C TYR A 187 13.99 -8.29 -12.87
N ASN A 188 13.10 -7.61 -13.60
CA ASN A 188 12.41 -8.19 -14.75
C ASN A 188 12.09 -7.10 -15.79
N PRO A 189 12.63 -7.19 -17.03
CA PRO A 189 12.49 -6.14 -18.02
C PRO A 189 11.04 -5.92 -18.47
N TYR A 190 10.19 -6.95 -18.42
CA TYR A 190 8.78 -6.83 -18.79
C TYR A 190 7.99 -5.91 -17.85
N LEU A 191 8.46 -5.70 -16.61
CA LEU A 191 7.84 -4.76 -15.67
C LEU A 191 7.84 -3.32 -16.19
N ALA A 192 8.69 -2.99 -17.16
CA ALA A 192 8.63 -1.70 -17.85
C ALA A 192 7.22 -1.40 -18.40
N ILE A 193 6.48 -2.42 -18.84
CA ILE A 193 5.11 -2.29 -19.36
C ILE A 193 4.16 -1.74 -18.29
N ALA A 194 4.27 -2.23 -17.04
CA ALA A 194 3.43 -1.78 -15.92
C ALA A 194 3.71 -0.32 -15.53
N LEU A 195 4.91 0.20 -15.84
CA LEU A 195 5.30 1.57 -15.51
C LEU A 195 4.83 2.61 -16.54
N ILE A 196 4.41 2.19 -17.75
CA ILE A 196 4.09 3.10 -18.85
C ILE A 196 2.93 4.04 -18.49
N GLU A 197 1.78 3.49 -18.08
CA GLU A 197 0.59 4.32 -17.81
C GLU A 197 0.81 5.28 -16.63
N PRO A 198 1.37 4.86 -15.47
CA PRO A 198 1.77 5.77 -14.40
C PRO A 198 2.67 6.90 -14.89
N THR A 199 3.69 6.57 -15.67
CA THR A 199 4.67 7.55 -16.16
C THR A 199 4.01 8.56 -17.10
N ILE A 200 3.19 8.12 -18.05
CA ILE A 200 2.45 9.00 -18.96
C ILE A 200 1.53 9.94 -18.16
N ARG A 201 0.82 9.42 -17.16
CA ARG A 201 -0.06 10.21 -16.29
C ARG A 201 0.70 11.30 -15.55
N LEU A 202 1.84 10.97 -14.94
CA LEU A 202 2.65 11.91 -14.18
C LEU A 202 3.33 12.95 -15.07
N VAL A 203 3.77 12.58 -16.27
CA VAL A 203 4.29 13.53 -17.26
C VAL A 203 3.20 14.50 -17.72
N ARG A 204 1.98 14.01 -17.98
CA ARG A 204 0.83 14.86 -18.31
C ARG A 204 0.50 15.84 -17.20
N ASN A 205 0.67 15.44 -15.93
CA ASN A 205 0.47 16.32 -14.78
C ASN A 205 1.32 17.59 -14.80
N LEU A 206 2.53 17.52 -15.36
CA LEU A 206 3.42 18.69 -15.45
C LEU A 206 2.85 19.78 -16.36
N LYS A 207 2.15 19.37 -17.42
CA LYS A 207 1.60 20.27 -18.44
C LYS A 207 0.19 20.73 -18.10
N ASP A 208 -0.57 19.88 -17.42
CA ASP A 208 -1.99 20.09 -17.20
C ASP A 208 -2.25 21.01 -16.01
N ALA A 209 -2.79 22.20 -16.31
CA ALA A 209 -3.11 23.22 -15.32
C ALA A 209 -4.49 23.11 -14.67
N THR A 210 -5.28 22.10 -15.02
CA THR A 210 -6.59 21.91 -14.41
C THR A 210 -6.48 21.57 -12.93
N TYR A 211 -7.28 22.30 -12.16
CA TYR A 211 -7.53 22.04 -10.75
C TYR A 211 -8.99 21.62 -10.57
N VAL A 212 -9.25 20.73 -9.61
CA VAL A 212 -10.59 20.30 -9.25
C VAL A 212 -10.97 20.89 -7.89
N ALA A 213 -12.19 21.42 -7.79
CA ALA A 213 -12.75 21.98 -6.56
C ALA A 213 -14.10 21.35 -6.20
N LYS A 214 -14.89 20.91 -7.19
CA LYS A 214 -16.19 20.29 -6.98
C LYS A 214 -16.05 18.82 -6.58
N ILE A 215 -16.93 18.36 -5.68
CA ILE A 215 -16.95 16.98 -5.18
C ILE A 215 -17.08 15.97 -6.33
N GLU A 216 -17.89 16.28 -7.35
CA GLU A 216 -18.09 15.42 -8.53
C GLU A 216 -16.79 15.21 -9.32
N ASP A 217 -16.01 16.28 -9.50
CA ASP A 217 -14.74 16.23 -10.23
C ASP A 217 -13.66 15.53 -9.40
N ILE A 218 -13.67 15.69 -8.08
CA ILE A 218 -12.82 14.93 -7.15
C ILE A 218 -13.13 13.43 -7.25
N LYS A 219 -14.42 13.04 -7.29
CA LYS A 219 -14.82 11.64 -7.49
C LYS A 219 -14.34 11.09 -8.83
N LYS A 220 -14.49 11.85 -9.92
CA LYS A 220 -13.99 11.44 -11.25
C LYS A 220 -12.47 11.28 -11.27
N LEU A 221 -11.74 12.18 -10.61
CA LEU A 221 -10.29 12.09 -10.45
C LEU A 221 -9.92 10.81 -9.69
N GLY A 222 -10.60 10.52 -8.57
CA GLY A 222 -10.41 9.29 -7.80
C GLY A 222 -10.60 8.03 -8.64
N TRP A 223 -11.67 7.94 -9.43
CA TRP A 223 -11.89 6.81 -10.35
C TRP A 223 -10.81 6.69 -11.42
N SER A 224 -10.33 7.81 -11.95
CA SER A 224 -9.24 7.82 -12.94
C SER A 224 -7.94 7.28 -12.36
N VAL A 225 -7.61 7.66 -11.11
CA VAL A 225 -6.43 7.16 -10.39
C VAL A 225 -6.60 5.68 -10.03
N PHE A 226 -7.77 5.28 -9.55
CA PHE A 226 -8.05 3.88 -9.22
C PHE A 226 -7.88 2.95 -10.44
N ARG A 227 -8.37 3.34 -11.62
CA ARG A 227 -8.18 2.56 -12.86
C ARG A 227 -6.71 2.35 -13.20
N SER A 228 -5.89 3.38 -12.96
CA SER A 228 -4.46 3.35 -13.19
C SER A 228 -3.75 2.42 -12.19
N VAL A 229 -4.09 2.51 -10.91
CA VAL A 229 -3.60 1.58 -9.88
C VAL A 229 -3.99 0.14 -10.22
N MET A 230 -5.23 -0.10 -10.63
CA MET A 230 -5.69 -1.43 -11.04
C MET A 230 -4.96 -1.97 -12.26
N LEU A 231 -4.68 -1.11 -13.25
CA LEU A 231 -3.90 -1.53 -14.41
C LEU A 231 -2.47 -1.90 -14.02
N LEU A 232 -1.81 -1.08 -13.19
CA LEU A 232 -0.49 -1.39 -12.64
C LEU A 232 -0.50 -2.69 -11.83
N TYR A 233 -1.50 -2.87 -10.97
CA TYR A 233 -1.70 -4.09 -10.19
C TYR A 233 -1.79 -5.32 -11.09
N LEU A 234 -2.69 -5.31 -12.08
CA LEU A 234 -2.95 -6.47 -12.94
C LEU A 234 -1.74 -6.79 -13.82
N LEU A 235 -1.09 -5.79 -14.41
CA LEU A 235 0.09 -5.99 -15.25
C LEU A 235 1.26 -6.51 -14.43
N THR A 236 1.53 -5.91 -13.27
CA THR A 236 2.61 -6.37 -12.38
C THR A 236 2.38 -7.81 -11.95
N LEU A 237 1.17 -8.12 -11.50
CA LEU A 237 0.80 -9.48 -11.09
C LEU A 237 0.93 -10.48 -12.25
N ALA A 238 0.41 -10.14 -13.44
CA ALA A 238 0.48 -11.01 -14.61
C ALA A 238 1.94 -11.29 -15.02
N ILE A 239 2.77 -10.25 -15.07
CA ILE A 239 4.19 -10.40 -15.43
C ILE A 239 4.91 -11.29 -14.42
N LEU A 240 4.81 -10.99 -13.12
CA LEU A 240 5.49 -11.75 -12.07
C LEU A 240 4.97 -13.19 -11.92
N TYR A 241 3.72 -13.43 -12.27
CA TYR A 241 3.14 -14.78 -12.25
C TYR A 241 3.58 -15.63 -13.46
N LEU A 242 3.69 -15.01 -14.64
CA LEU A 242 3.98 -15.71 -15.90
C LEU A 242 5.47 -15.84 -16.25
N THR A 243 6.34 -15.15 -15.52
CA THR A 243 7.80 -15.18 -15.69
C THR A 243 8.47 -15.58 -14.40
#